data_AF-A0A2H5QY70-F1
#
_entry.id   AF-A0A2H5QY70-F1
#
_cell.length_a   1.000
_cell.length_b   1.000
_cell.length_c   1.000
_cell.angle_alpha   90.00
_cell.angle_beta   90.00
_cell.angle_gamma   90.00
#
_symmetry.space_group_name_H-M   'P 1'
#
loop_
_entity.id
_entity.type
_entity.pdbx_description
1 polymer ?
#
loop_
_entity_poly.entity_id
_entity_poly.type
_entity_poly.pdbx_seq_one_letter_code
_entity_poly.pdbx_strand_id
1 'polypeptide(L)'
;MPILENLPCLRVLKLKQNSYLGRKLACVGLSSFPELKVLHLKSMYWLDEWTMGAGAMPKLESLIVNPCAYLRKLPEELWCIKSLRKLAYTGPRHS
;
A
#
# COMPACT_ATOMS: atom_id res chain seq x y z
N MET A 1 -4.31 -6.56 -6.27
CA MET A 1 -5.18 -5.62 -7.01
C MET A 1 -4.91 -5.84 -8.50
N PRO A 2 -5.55 -6.86 -9.11
CA PRO A 2 -4.99 -7.53 -10.29
C PRO A 2 -4.82 -6.64 -11.52
N ILE A 3 -5.69 -5.64 -11.70
CA ILE A 3 -5.61 -4.75 -12.86
C ILE A 3 -4.51 -3.69 -12.67
N LEU A 4 -4.42 -3.09 -11.48
CA LEU A 4 -3.50 -1.97 -11.24
C LEU A 4 -2.05 -2.43 -11.07
N GLU A 5 -1.84 -3.62 -10.51
CA GLU A 5 -0.51 -4.16 -10.22
C GLU A 5 0.32 -4.47 -11.48
N ASN A 6 -0.35 -4.66 -12.61
CA ASN A 6 0.27 -4.97 -13.91
C ASN A 6 0.52 -3.73 -14.78
N LEU A 7 0.18 -2.52 -14.30
CA LEU A 7 0.41 -1.29 -15.06
C LEU A 7 1.90 -0.94 -15.06
N PRO A 8 2.62 -1.07 -16.20
CA PRO A 8 4.08 -1.01 -16.22
C PRO A 8 4.63 0.39 -15.92
N CYS A 9 3.84 1.43 -16.17
CA CYS A 9 4.27 2.83 -15.98
C CYS A 9 3.64 3.49 -14.75
N LEU A 10 2.90 2.74 -13.91
CA LEU A 10 2.21 3.32 -12.78
C LEU A 10 3.21 3.70 -11.68
N ARG A 11 3.50 5.00 -11.57
CA ARG A 11 4.44 5.57 -10.58
C ARG A 11 3.77 6.06 -9.30
N VAL A 12 2.51 6.45 -9.38
CA VAL A 12 1.76 7.05 -8.28
C VAL A 12 0.38 6.41 -8.21
N LEU A 13 0.08 5.79 -7.08
CA LEU A 13 -1.23 5.24 -6.77
C LEU A 13 -1.76 5.91 -5.50
N LYS A 14 -2.93 6.55 -5.63
CA LYS A 14 -3.63 7.20 -4.51
C LYS A 14 -5.03 6.60 -4.41
N LEU A 15 -5.28 5.84 -3.36
CA LEU A 15 -6.59 5.31 -3.00
C LEU A 15 -7.12 6.15 -1.85
N LYS A 16 -8.28 6.77 -2.04
CA LYS A 16 -8.85 7.75 -1.11
C LYS A 16 -10.34 7.50 -0.91
N GLN A 17 -10.85 7.85 0.27
CA GLN A 17 -12.29 7.94 0.54
C GLN A 17 -13.04 6.67 0.12
N ASN A 18 -12.58 5.51 0.60
CA ASN A 18 -13.17 4.21 0.26
C ASN A 18 -13.24 3.91 -1.26
N SER A 19 -12.34 4.46 -2.08
CA SER A 19 -12.23 4.11 -3.52
C SER A 19 -11.95 2.61 -3.77
N TYR A 20 -11.58 1.90 -2.71
CA TYR A 20 -11.49 0.45 -2.66
C TYR A 20 -12.31 -0.04 -1.46
N LEU A 21 -13.33 -0.87 -1.74
CA LEU A 21 -14.25 -1.40 -0.73
C LEU A 21 -13.84 -2.78 -0.21
N GLY A 22 -12.76 -3.36 -0.75
CA GLY A 22 -12.25 -4.63 -0.28
C GLY A 22 -11.62 -4.50 1.10
N ARG A 23 -11.75 -5.56 1.91
CA ARG A 23 -11.15 -5.61 3.25
C ARG A 23 -9.66 -5.91 3.22
N LYS A 24 -9.21 -6.66 2.21
CA LYS A 24 -7.84 -7.13 2.06
C LYS A 24 -7.16 -6.55 0.84
N LEU A 25 -6.12 -5.73 1.05
CA LEU A 25 -5.23 -5.33 -0.02
C LEU A 25 -4.15 -6.38 -0.20
N ALA A 26 -4.22 -7.18 -1.27
CA ALA A 26 -3.20 -8.16 -1.60
C ALA A 26 -2.38 -7.72 -2.82
N CYS A 27 -1.06 -7.68 -2.64
CA CYS A 27 -0.05 -7.36 -3.65
C CYS A 27 1.02 -8.46 -3.66
N VAL A 28 0.62 -9.69 -4.03
CA VAL A 28 1.43 -10.91 -3.86
C VAL A 28 2.17 -11.36 -5.13
N GLY A 29 1.86 -10.79 -6.29
CA GLY A 29 2.54 -11.14 -7.54
C GLY A 29 4.00 -10.66 -7.55
N LEU A 30 4.90 -11.50 -8.06
CA LEU A 30 6.31 -11.13 -8.26
C LEU A 30 6.37 -9.88 -9.14
N SER A 31 7.14 -8.86 -8.71
CA SER A 31 7.26 -7.58 -9.41
C SER A 31 5.93 -6.82 -9.64
N SER A 32 4.89 -7.10 -8.83
CA SER A 32 3.69 -6.26 -8.79
C SER A 32 4.09 -4.80 -8.59
N PHE A 33 3.52 -3.90 -9.40
CA PHE A 33 3.80 -2.47 -9.37
C PHE A 33 5.30 -2.15 -9.56
N PRO A 34 5.90 -2.51 -10.71
CA PRO A 34 7.36 -2.46 -10.89
C PRO A 34 7.94 -1.04 -10.85
N GLU A 35 7.17 -0.03 -11.26
CA GLU A 35 7.59 1.37 -11.30
C GLU A 35 6.97 2.25 -10.20
N LEU A 36 6.23 1.67 -9.26
CA LEU A 36 5.50 2.44 -8.26
C LEU A 36 6.46 3.08 -7.25
N LYS A 37 6.41 4.41 -7.18
CA LYS A 37 7.22 5.25 -6.28
C LYS A 37 6.41 5.79 -5.11
N VAL A 38 5.11 6.04 -5.31
CA VAL A 38 4.25 6.63 -4.29
C VAL A 38 2.97 5.80 -4.14
N LEU A 39 2.76 5.30 -2.92
CA LEU A 39 1.50 4.70 -2.50
C LEU A 39 0.87 5.57 -1.41
N HIS A 40 -0.37 5.99 -1.63
CA HIS A 40 -1.14 6.77 -0.66
C HIS A 40 -2.49 6.10 -0.43
N LEU A 41 -2.69 5.58 0.77
CA LEU A 41 -3.94 5.03 1.27
C LEU A 41 -4.55 6.03 2.26
N LYS A 42 -5.70 6.62 1.94
CA LYS A 42 -6.33 7.63 2.81
C LYS A 42 -7.82 7.40 2.99
N SER A 43 -8.29 7.43 4.24
CA SER A 43 -9.70 7.22 4.57
C SER A 43 -10.22 5.90 3.97
N MET A 44 -9.43 4.84 4.12
CA MET A 44 -9.77 3.48 3.73
C MET A 44 -10.34 2.76 4.94
N TYR A 45 -11.63 2.96 5.21
CA TYR A 45 -12.29 2.47 6.42
C TYR A 45 -12.74 1.02 6.34
N TRP A 46 -12.58 0.35 5.20
CA TRP A 46 -12.86 -1.08 5.08
C TRP A 46 -11.59 -1.92 5.09
N LEU A 47 -10.44 -1.30 4.84
CA LEU A 47 -9.16 -1.97 4.74
C LEU A 47 -8.66 -2.36 6.14
N ASP A 48 -8.61 -3.66 6.41
CA ASP A 48 -8.14 -4.23 7.67
C ASP A 48 -6.83 -5.03 7.53
N GLU A 49 -6.59 -5.61 6.35
CA GLU A 49 -5.44 -6.44 6.06
C GLU A 49 -4.69 -5.93 4.82
N TRP A 50 -3.37 -5.87 4.90
CA TRP A 50 -2.50 -5.63 3.76
C TRP A 50 -1.40 -6.69 3.70
N THR A 51 -1.42 -7.50 2.63
CA THR A 51 -0.40 -8.51 2.34
C THR A 51 0.43 -8.12 1.12
N MET A 52 1.73 -8.35 1.20
CA MET A 52 2.69 -8.00 0.16
C MET A 52 3.63 -9.17 -0.11
N GLY A 53 3.84 -9.50 -1.38
CA GLY A 53 4.83 -10.50 -1.76
C GLY A 53 6.25 -9.92 -1.69
N ALA A 54 7.23 -10.79 -1.43
CA ALA A 54 8.64 -10.43 -1.52
C ALA A 54 8.95 -9.88 -2.93
N GLY A 55 9.57 -8.69 -2.99
CA GLY A 55 9.90 -8.03 -4.26
C GLY A 55 8.74 -7.29 -4.95
N ALA A 56 7.57 -7.19 -4.32
CA ALA A 56 6.53 -6.27 -4.77
C ALA A 56 6.94 -4.81 -4.52
N MET A 57 6.52 -3.90 -5.40
CA MET A 57 6.80 -2.46 -5.31
C MET A 57 8.30 -2.14 -5.05
N PRO A 58 9.24 -2.69 -5.84
CA PRO A 58 10.68 -2.61 -5.54
C PRO A 58 11.23 -1.17 -5.56
N LYS A 59 10.53 -0.24 -6.22
CA LYS A 59 10.91 1.17 -6.37
C LYS A 59 10.11 2.11 -5.46
N LEU A 60 9.41 1.59 -4.45
CA LEU A 60 8.57 2.41 -3.58
C LEU A 60 9.44 3.38 -2.76
N GLU A 61 9.24 4.68 -2.98
CA GLU A 61 9.99 5.75 -2.30
C GLU A 61 9.18 6.38 -1.16
N SER A 62 7.85 6.45 -1.31
CA SER A 62 6.95 7.07 -0.33
C SER A 62 5.69 6.24 -0.09
N LEU A 63 5.45 5.93 1.18
CA LEU A 63 4.20 5.33 1.67
C LEU A 63 3.49 6.29 2.62
N ILE A 64 2.22 6.56 2.33
CA ILE A 64 1.33 7.35 3.19
C ILE A 64 0.08 6.52 3.48
N VAL A 65 -0.21 6.31 4.76
CA VAL A 65 -1.38 5.59 5.25
C VAL A 65 -2.06 6.48 6.31
N ASN A 66 -3.16 7.16 5.95
CA ASN A 66 -3.79 8.15 6.83
C ASN A 66 -5.23 8.53 6.42
N PRO A 67 -6.24 8.40 7.30
CA PRO A 67 -6.39 7.37 8.33
C PRO A 67 -6.94 6.10 7.66
N CYS A 68 -6.44 4.93 8.05
CA CYS A 68 -7.02 3.64 7.67
C CYS A 68 -7.40 2.91 8.96
N ALA A 69 -8.64 3.10 9.40
CA ALA A 69 -9.05 2.86 10.79
C ALA A 69 -8.99 1.38 11.24
N TYR A 70 -8.96 0.43 10.31
CA TYR A 70 -8.89 -0.99 10.65
C TYR A 70 -7.56 -1.63 10.26
N LEU A 71 -6.70 -0.93 9.52
CA LEU A 71 -5.39 -1.45 9.12
C LEU A 71 -4.44 -1.37 10.32
N ARG A 72 -4.29 -2.49 11.02
CA ARG A 72 -3.52 -2.55 12.28
C ARG A 72 -2.03 -2.71 12.08
N LYS A 73 -1.62 -3.33 10.97
CA LYS A 73 -0.23 -3.68 10.68
C LYS A 73 0.11 -3.36 9.23
N LEU A 74 1.36 -3.00 9.01
CA LEU A 74 1.96 -2.92 7.68
C LEU A 74 2.64 -4.27 7.37
N PRO A 75 2.72 -4.67 6.08
CA PRO A 75 3.43 -5.88 5.68
C PRO A 75 4.91 -5.82 6.05
N GLU A 76 5.48 -6.92 6.52
CA GLU A 76 6.88 -6.99 6.97
C GLU A 76 7.86 -6.80 5.81
N GLU A 77 7.46 -7.22 4.61
CA GLU A 77 8.22 -7.10 3.38
C GLU A 77 8.50 -5.63 3.02
N LEU A 78 7.72 -4.68 3.57
CA LEU A 78 7.92 -3.24 3.40
C LEU A 78 9.30 -2.82 3.93
N TRP A 79 9.76 -3.46 5.01
CA TRP A 79 11.03 -3.15 5.64
C TRP A 79 12.24 -3.61 4.84
N CYS A 80 12.03 -4.47 3.84
CA CYS A 80 13.08 -4.90 2.92
C CYS A 80 13.27 -3.95 1.72
N ILE A 81 12.38 -2.95 1.54
CA ILE A 81 12.43 -2.03 0.40
C ILE A 81 13.50 -0.96 0.61
N LYS A 82 14.65 -1.13 -0.05
CA LYS A 82 15.80 -0.21 0.04
C LYS A 82 15.54 1.21 -0.49
N SER A 83 14.55 1.36 -1.37
CA SER A 83 14.20 2.65 -1.98
C SER A 83 13.27 3.51 -1.11
N LEU A 84 12.70 2.93 -0.04
CA LEU A 84 11.73 3.61 0.81
C LEU A 84 12.40 4.70 1.65
N ARG A 85 12.02 5.95 1.42
CA ARG A 85 12.57 7.14 2.10
C ARG A 85 11.57 7.82 3.01
N LYS A 86 10.28 7.65 2.72
CA LYS A 86 9.21 8.32 3.47
C LYS A 86 8.14 7.32 3.86
N LEU A 87 7.91 7.19 5.16
CA LEU A 87 6.78 6.48 5.73
C LEU A 87 5.99 7.45 6.62
N ALA A 88 4.73 7.67 6.27
CA ALA A 88 3.78 8.38 7.10
C ALA A 88 2.61 7.43 7.40
N TYR A 89 2.59 6.86 8.61
CA TYR A 89 1.54 5.97 9.08
C TYR A 89 0.79 6.63 10.24
N THR A 90 -0.49 6.87 10.05
CA THR A 90 -1.41 7.26 11.12
C THR A 90 -2.21 6.02 11.50
N GLY A 91 -1.84 5.43 12.63
CA GLY A 91 -2.49 4.24 13.16
C GLY A 91 -3.97 4.45 13.50
N PRO A 92 -4.69 3.35 13.78
CA PRO A 92 -6.09 3.43 14.19
C PRO A 92 -6.21 4.30 15.45
N ARG A 93 -7.11 5.29 15.42
CA ARG A 93 -7.44 6.05 16.63
C ARG A 93 -8.35 5.16 17.49
N HIS A 94 -7.84 4.73 18.63
CA HIS A 94 -8.65 4.13 19.69
C HIS A 94 -9.50 5.24 20.31
N SER A 95 -10.82 5.11 20.23
CA SER A 95 -11.81 5.82 21.05
C SER A 95 -12.43 4.84 22.01
#